data_AF-A0A496VQ82-F1
#
_entry.id   AF-A0A496VQ82-F1
#
_cell.length_a   1.000
_cell.length_b   1.000
_cell.length_c   1.000
_cell.angle_alpha   90.00
_cell.angle_beta   90.00
_cell.angle_gamma   90.00
#
_symmetry.space_group_name_H-M   'P 1'
#
loop_
_entity.id
_entity.type
_entity.pdbx_description
1 polymer ?
#
loop_
_entity_poly.entity_id
_entity_poly.type
_entity_poly.pdbx_seq_one_letter_code
_entity_poly.pdbx_strand_id
1 'polypeptide(L)'
;MIAYKAEDLGIDVVFTEESYTSKSSHLDNDLLPVYTEGESLMFTGKRISRGLYRWSKGIINADLNGAIGIIKKVVPEALDSLIKLLHAGAGFAPFKVVNTF
;
A
#
# COMPACT_ATOMS: atom_id res chain seq x y z
N MET A 1 -16.59 14.59 -0.36
CA MET A 1 -17.00 14.26 -1.76
C MET A 1 -16.97 12.76 -2.05
N ILE A 2 -15.95 12.00 -1.62
CA ILE A 2 -15.90 10.53 -1.86
C ILE A 2 -17.08 9.81 -1.20
N ALA A 3 -17.35 10.03 0.09
CA ALA A 3 -18.47 9.38 0.80
C ALA A 3 -19.82 9.59 0.10
N TYR A 4 -20.15 10.84 -0.21
CA TYR A 4 -21.39 11.20 -0.92
C TYR A 4 -21.54 10.48 -2.27
N LYS A 5 -20.51 10.49 -3.13
CA LYS A 5 -20.57 9.83 -4.44
C LYS A 5 -20.61 8.30 -4.35
N ALA A 6 -20.04 7.74 -3.29
CA ALA A 6 -20.07 6.31 -3.04
C ALA A 6 -21.45 5.86 -2.54
N GLU A 7 -22.08 6.67 -1.69
CA GLU A 7 -23.45 6.47 -1.21
C GLU A 7 -24.46 6.43 -2.36
N ASP A 8 -24.34 7.33 -3.35
CA ASP A 8 -25.16 7.32 -4.58
C ASP A 8 -25.10 5.99 -5.35
N LEU A 9 -24.02 5.21 -5.17
CA LEU A 9 -23.80 3.92 -5.82
C LEU A 9 -23.97 2.72 -4.87
N GLY A 10 -24.38 2.96 -3.62
CA GLY A 10 -24.50 1.92 -2.59
C GLY A 10 -23.15 1.32 -2.15
N ILE A 11 -22.06 2.09 -2.25
CA ILE A 11 -20.72 1.69 -1.82
C ILE A 11 -20.43 2.26 -0.44
N ASP A 12 -20.17 1.38 0.54
CA ASP A 12 -19.81 1.79 1.89
C ASP A 12 -18.39 2.39 1.94
N VAL A 13 -18.24 3.52 2.62
CA VAL A 13 -16.96 4.19 2.82
C VAL A 13 -16.54 4.10 4.28
N VAL A 14 -15.44 3.40 4.52
CA VAL A 14 -14.84 3.25 5.84
C VAL A 14 -13.64 4.18 5.96
N PHE A 15 -13.64 5.04 6.97
CA PHE A 15 -12.49 5.87 7.31
C PHE A 15 -11.58 5.12 8.27
N THR A 16 -10.28 5.13 8.00
CA THR A 16 -9.27 4.52 8.86
C THR A 16 -8.03 5.41 8.92
N GLU A 17 -7.16 5.14 9.88
CA GLU A 17 -5.94 5.88 10.13
C GLU A 17 -4.77 5.37 9.26
N GLU A 18 -3.87 6.27 8.85
CA GLU A 18 -2.78 6.00 7.89
C GLU A 18 -1.39 5.84 8.56
N SER A 19 -1.34 5.41 9.83
CA SER A 19 -0.09 5.19 10.57
C SER A 19 0.80 4.21 9.83
N TYR A 20 2.03 4.66 9.59
CA TYR A 20 3.15 3.93 9.03
C TYR A 20 2.98 3.33 7.63
N THR A 21 1.85 3.50 6.94
CA THR A 21 1.59 2.90 5.61
C THR A 21 2.58 3.33 4.52
N SER A 22 3.26 4.47 4.68
CA SER A 22 4.29 4.94 3.76
C SER A 22 5.70 4.43 4.07
N LYS A 23 5.88 3.81 5.25
CA LYS A 23 7.17 3.33 5.77
C LYS A 23 7.23 1.81 5.90
N SER A 24 6.13 1.16 6.24
CA SER A 24 6.02 -0.29 6.39
C SER A 24 6.00 -1.01 5.05
N SER A 25 6.67 -2.15 5.00
CA SER A 25 6.61 -3.08 3.87
C SER A 25 5.49 -4.06 4.05
N HIS A 26 4.40 -3.84 3.31
CA HIS A 26 3.22 -4.70 3.45
C HIS A 26 3.43 -6.08 2.85
N LEU A 27 4.24 -6.19 1.79
CA LEU A 27 4.61 -7.46 1.17
C LEU A 27 5.61 -8.28 2.00
N ASP A 28 6.34 -7.63 2.91
CA ASP A 28 7.21 -8.31 3.89
C ASP A 28 6.50 -8.62 5.20
N ASN A 29 5.18 -8.38 5.26
CA ASN A 29 4.35 -8.56 6.45
C ASN A 29 4.79 -7.74 7.66
N ASP A 30 5.37 -6.55 7.45
CA ASP A 30 5.66 -5.63 8.56
C ASP A 30 4.39 -5.38 9.40
N LEU A 31 4.60 -5.27 10.71
CA LEU A 31 3.56 -4.89 11.65
C LEU A 31 3.12 -3.45 11.39
N LEU A 32 1.82 -3.20 11.49
CA LEU A 32 1.19 -1.90 11.33
C LEU A 32 0.54 -1.47 12.65
N PRO A 33 1.32 -1.03 13.64
CA PRO A 33 0.76 -0.47 14.84
C PRO A 33 0.13 0.90 14.58
N VAL A 34 -0.77 1.31 15.45
CA VAL A 34 -1.23 2.70 15.51
C VAL A 34 -0.07 3.57 15.96
N TYR A 35 0.10 4.75 15.37
CA TYR A 35 1.16 5.67 15.74
C TYR A 35 1.05 6.09 17.21
N THR A 36 2.12 5.85 17.97
CA THR A 36 2.32 6.34 19.33
C THR A 36 3.52 7.29 19.33
N GLU A 37 3.36 8.47 19.93
CA GLU A 37 4.44 9.44 20.06
C GLU A 37 5.59 8.87 20.91
N GLY A 38 6.83 9.00 20.43
CA GLY A 38 8.03 8.49 21.10
C GLY A 38 8.43 7.06 20.72
N GLU A 39 7.60 6.33 19.96
CA GLU A 39 7.97 5.00 19.47
C GLU A 39 8.74 5.06 18.14
N SER A 40 9.91 4.44 18.11
CA SER A 40 10.72 4.27 16.90
C SER A 40 10.55 2.84 16.37
N LEU A 41 9.84 2.69 15.26
CA LEU A 41 9.68 1.41 14.58
C LEU A 41 10.64 1.29 13.39
N MET A 42 11.29 0.15 13.31
CA MET A 42 12.12 -0.25 12.17
C MET A 42 11.27 -1.11 11.23
N PHE A 43 11.16 -0.66 9.99
CA PHE A 43 10.45 -1.37 8.92
C PHE A 43 11.45 -2.03 7.98
N THR A 44 11.07 -3.14 7.36
CA THR A 44 11.95 -3.90 6.48
C THR A 44 12.08 -3.27 5.10
N GLY A 45 11.05 -2.54 4.67
CA GLY A 45 11.04 -1.83 3.38
C GLY A 45 11.42 -0.37 3.48
N LYS A 46 11.54 0.26 2.30
CA LYS A 46 11.96 1.66 2.19
C LYS A 46 11.39 2.31 0.95
N ARG A 47 10.77 3.48 1.11
CA ARG A 47 10.44 4.37 -0.01
C ARG A 47 11.73 4.93 -0.62
N ILE A 48 11.93 4.72 -1.92
CA ILE A 48 13.10 5.24 -2.64
C ILE A 48 12.83 6.66 -3.11
N SER A 49 11.71 6.89 -3.78
CA SER A 49 11.29 8.18 -4.33
C SER A 49 9.78 8.19 -4.61
N ARG A 50 9.26 9.24 -5.25
CA ARG A 50 7.84 9.28 -5.66
C ARG A 50 7.55 8.15 -6.64
N GLY A 51 6.52 7.35 -6.36
CA GLY A 51 6.13 6.21 -7.20
C GLY A 51 7.01 4.97 -7.07
N LEU A 52 8.07 4.96 -6.24
CA LEU A 52 8.96 3.79 -6.09
C LEU A 52 9.18 3.41 -4.62
N TYR A 53 8.83 2.17 -4.30
CA TYR A 53 8.97 1.57 -2.97
C TYR A 53 9.73 0.24 -3.06
N ARG A 54 10.73 0.04 -2.20
CA ARG A 54 11.53 -1.18 -2.13
C ARG A 54 11.04 -2.08 -0.99
N TRP A 55 10.83 -3.34 -1.32
CA TRP A 55 10.57 -4.44 -0.39
C TRP A 55 11.63 -5.53 -0.55
N SER A 56 11.61 -6.59 0.26
CA SER A 56 12.70 -7.58 0.30
C SER A 56 13.00 -8.25 -1.05
N LYS A 57 11.99 -8.45 -1.91
CA LYS A 57 12.14 -9.15 -3.19
C LYS A 57 12.15 -8.25 -4.42
N GLY A 58 12.02 -6.91 -4.26
CA GLY A 58 12.02 -6.02 -5.42
C GLY A 58 11.52 -4.60 -5.18
N ILE A 59 11.01 -3.99 -6.24
CA ILE A 59 10.48 -2.62 -6.24
C ILE A 59 9.04 -2.65 -6.76
N ILE A 60 8.14 -1.97 -6.05
CA ILE A 60 6.74 -1.78 -6.44
C ILE A 60 6.41 -0.29 -6.45
N ASN A 61 5.22 0.06 -6.94
CA ASN A 61 4.74 1.43 -6.82
C ASN A 61 4.50 1.79 -5.34
N ALA A 62 4.92 2.98 -4.90
CA ALA A 62 4.70 3.44 -3.53
C ALA A 62 3.21 3.60 -3.17
N ASP A 63 2.38 4.04 -4.12
CA ASP A 63 0.94 4.18 -3.93
C ASP A 63 0.27 2.81 -3.81
N LEU A 64 0.79 1.81 -4.55
CA LEU A 64 0.37 0.42 -4.41
C LEU A 64 0.74 -0.15 -3.04
N ASN A 65 1.95 0.15 -2.53
CA ASN A 65 2.30 -0.21 -1.14
C ASN A 65 1.31 0.39 -0.14
N GLY A 66 0.95 1.67 -0.29
CA GLY A 66 -0.04 2.33 0.56
C GLY A 66 -1.42 1.67 0.50
N ALA A 67 -1.91 1.35 -0.70
CA ALA A 67 -3.19 0.68 -0.90
C ALA A 67 -3.23 -0.71 -0.23
N ILE A 68 -2.16 -1.50 -0.35
CA ILE A 68 -2.04 -2.81 0.35
C ILE A 68 -2.14 -2.60 1.86
N GLY A 69 -1.53 -1.54 2.41
CA GLY A 69 -1.61 -1.22 3.83
C GLY A 69 -3.02 -0.93 4.33
N ILE A 70 -3.79 -0.15 3.58
CA ILE A 70 -5.20 0.12 3.92
C ILE A 70 -6.03 -1.16 3.86
N ILE A 71 -5.84 -1.99 2.83
CA ILE A 71 -6.52 -3.29 2.72
C ILE A 71 -6.15 -4.18 3.91
N LYS A 72 -4.87 -4.26 4.29
CA LYS A 72 -4.42 -5.05 5.45
C LYS A 72 -5.06 -4.57 6.77
N LYS A 73 -5.33 -3.27 6.93
CA LYS A 73 -5.99 -2.71 8.14
C LYS A 73 -7.49 -2.93 8.17
N VAL A 74 -8.17 -2.78 7.04
CA VAL A 74 -9.64 -2.71 6.99
C VAL A 74 -10.28 -4.02 6.54
N VAL A 75 -9.64 -4.76 5.63
CA VAL A 75 -10.15 -5.98 4.99
C VAL A 75 -9.03 -7.03 4.84
N PRO A 76 -8.45 -7.54 5.95
CA PRO A 76 -7.31 -8.44 5.92
C PRO A 76 -7.56 -9.72 5.11
N GLU A 77 -8.78 -10.21 5.06
CA GLU A 77 -9.21 -11.36 4.25
C GLU A 77 -9.06 -11.15 2.73
N ALA A 78 -9.06 -9.91 2.26
CA ALA A 78 -8.85 -9.58 0.86
C ALA A 78 -7.36 -9.57 0.45
N LEU A 79 -6.45 -9.60 1.43
CA LEU A 79 -5.00 -9.50 1.19
C LEU A 79 -4.48 -10.64 0.32
N ASP A 80 -4.92 -11.88 0.56
CA ASP A 80 -4.49 -13.05 -0.22
C ASP A 80 -4.86 -12.94 -1.69
N SER A 81 -6.05 -12.41 -1.98
CA SER A 81 -6.50 -12.16 -3.34
C SER A 81 -5.65 -11.10 -4.04
N LEU A 82 -5.25 -10.05 -3.32
CA LEU A 82 -4.38 -9.00 -3.84
C LEU A 82 -2.95 -9.51 -4.09
N ILE A 83 -2.40 -10.31 -3.19
CA ILE A 83 -1.06 -10.90 -3.35
C ILE A 83 -1.04 -11.85 -4.54
N LYS A 84 -2.13 -12.55 -4.87
CA LYS A 84 -2.20 -13.36 -6.11
C LYS A 84 -2.02 -12.49 -7.37
N LEU A 85 -2.46 -11.23 -7.35
CA LEU A 85 -2.28 -10.29 -8.46
C LEU A 85 -0.83 -9.78 -8.58
N LEU A 86 -0.02 -9.89 -7.53
CA LEU A 86 1.42 -9.55 -7.55
C LEU A 86 2.14 -10.24 -8.70
N HIS A 87 1.86 -11.53 -8.90
CA HIS A 87 2.52 -12.37 -9.90
C HIS A 87 1.83 -12.33 -11.27
N ALA A 88 0.68 -11.65 -11.40
CA ALA A 88 -0.07 -11.54 -12.64
C ALA A 88 0.42 -10.40 -13.57
N GLY A 89 1.48 -9.67 -13.19
CA GLY A 89 2.10 -8.63 -14.02
C GLY A 89 1.34 -7.29 -14.09
N ALA A 90 0.15 -7.19 -13.49
CA ALA A 90 -0.79 -6.09 -13.71
C ALA A 90 -0.57 -4.82 -12.84
N GLY A 91 0.61 -4.59 -12.25
CA GLY A 91 0.83 -3.34 -11.47
C GLY A 91 2.04 -3.31 -10.56
N PHE A 92 2.75 -4.42 -10.42
CA PHE A 92 3.84 -4.58 -9.45
C PHE A 92 5.24 -4.54 -10.05
N ALA A 93 5.36 -4.33 -11.37
CA ALA A 93 6.63 -4.10 -12.05
C ALA A 93 6.66 -2.66 -12.57
N PRO A 94 7.07 -1.68 -11.74
CA PRO A 94 7.22 -0.31 -12.22
C PRO A 94 8.34 -0.27 -13.27
N PHE A 95 8.00 0.03 -14.51
CA PHE A 95 8.98 0.34 -15.55
C PHE A 95 9.12 1.84 -15.68
N LYS A 96 10.36 2.32 -15.71
CA LYS A 96 10.65 3.72 -16.00
C LYS A 96 10.66 3.89 -17.52
N VAL A 97 9.70 4.62 -18.06
CA VAL A 97 9.79 5.10 -19.45
C VAL A 97 10.86 6.19 -19.49
N VAL A 98 11.98 5.90 -20.16
CA VAL A 98 13.05 6.87 -20.42
C VAL A 98 13.02 7.12 -21.92
N ASN A 99 12.89 8.39 -22.31
CA ASN A 99 12.58 8.89 -23.66
C ASN A 99 11.12 8.69 -24.09
N THR A 100 10.25 9.59 -23.63
CA THR A 100 9.08 10.02 -24.42
C THR A 100 9.56 11.07 -25.42
N PHE A 101 9.13 10.92 -26.69
CA PHE A 101 9.48 11.75 -27.85
C PHE A 101 9.52 13.25 -27.56
#